data_AF-C4G9Z9-F1
#
_entry.id   AF-C4G9Z9-F1
#
_cell.length_a   1.000
_cell.length_b   1.000
_cell.length_c   1.000
_cell.angle_alpha   90.00
_cell.angle_beta   90.00
_cell.angle_gamma   90.00
#
_symmetry.space_group_name_H-M   'P 1'
#
loop_
_entity.id
_entity.type
_entity.pdbx_description
1 polymer ?
#
loop_
_entity_poly.entity_id
_entity_poly.type
_entity_poly.pdbx_seq_one_letter_code
_entity_poly.pdbx_strand_id
1 'polypeptide(L)'
;MRGLSSELLKYRRTMTEKLLVLLPLFFVLQALPSLWLMPAGVVRKWENVISMVFNLWTVAFLPFGIALLAYLVDLQEKRAGNYRGLRVRACAPWRLWIDKVLVMSIFLLVTSMVLLIATIFSGLITVTEGKWAIPWSKILLAVFFSWFTSLALIPLQLWIAAWKGMFAGMGMGFAGMVSGIALAAKPFWYLSPWAWSIRMMCPILQLNPNGVMMDASDVLQDSSVLLPGLLLSLGASFVVAGISAFCFQRRDCQ
;
A
#
# COMPACT_ATOMS: atom_id res chain seq x y z
N MET A 1 25.62 -2.01 3.06
CA MET A 1 24.88 -1.05 3.90
C MET A 1 25.05 0.42 3.50
N ARG A 2 26.16 0.86 2.84
CA ARG A 2 26.30 2.26 2.38
C ARG A 2 25.28 2.71 1.31
N GLY A 3 24.76 1.77 0.48
CA GLY A 3 23.78 2.05 -0.58
C GLY A 3 22.42 2.51 -0.06
N LEU A 4 21.76 1.68 0.75
CA LEU A 4 20.47 1.99 1.38
C LEU A 4 20.46 3.33 2.14
N SER A 5 21.47 3.61 2.97
CA SER A 5 21.56 4.89 3.70
C SER A 5 21.70 6.09 2.75
N SER A 6 22.48 5.93 1.67
CA SER A 6 22.60 6.98 0.65
C SER A 6 21.30 7.21 -0.11
N GLU A 7 20.52 6.14 -0.33
CA GLU A 7 19.23 6.21 -0.99
C GLU A 7 18.18 6.89 -0.10
N LEU A 8 18.13 6.57 1.20
CA LEU A 8 17.26 7.24 2.18
C LEU A 8 17.51 8.75 2.26
N LEU A 9 18.78 9.18 2.20
CA LEU A 9 19.14 10.60 2.27
C LEU A 9 18.58 11.42 1.09
N LYS A 10 18.33 10.80 -0.07
CA LYS A 10 17.78 11.51 -1.25
C LYS A 10 16.35 12.01 -1.03
N TYR A 11 15.61 11.37 -0.14
CA TYR A 11 14.19 11.67 0.10
C TYR A 11 13.97 12.51 1.36
N ARG A 12 15.02 12.75 2.15
CA ARG A 12 14.95 13.59 3.34
C ARG A 12 14.51 15.00 2.96
N ARG A 13 13.50 15.54 3.63
CA ARG A 13 12.91 16.87 3.41
C ARG A 13 12.31 17.07 2.01
N THR A 14 11.89 15.99 1.35
CA THR A 14 11.21 16.07 0.04
C THR A 14 9.68 16.02 0.18
N MET A 15 8.96 16.32 -0.91
CA MET A 15 7.51 16.16 -0.95
C MET A 15 7.08 14.71 -0.67
N THR A 16 7.93 13.73 -0.99
CA THR A 16 7.71 12.32 -0.71
C THR A 16 7.50 12.06 0.79
N GLU A 17 8.35 12.62 1.65
CA GLU A 17 8.25 12.43 3.11
C GLU A 17 6.94 13.00 3.66
N LYS A 18 6.53 14.19 3.19
CA LYS A 18 5.26 14.81 3.60
C LYS A 18 4.07 13.97 3.14
N LEU A 19 4.11 13.51 1.88
CA LEU A 19 3.05 12.71 1.28
C LEU A 19 2.81 11.41 2.08
N LEU A 20 3.90 10.71 2.45
CA LEU A 20 3.83 9.46 3.24
C LEU A 20 3.09 9.60 4.58
N VAL A 21 3.13 10.78 5.19
CA VAL A 21 2.44 11.08 6.45
C VAL A 21 1.05 11.65 6.20
N LEU A 22 0.88 12.50 5.19
CA LEU A 22 -0.38 13.17 4.89
C LEU A 22 -1.46 12.23 4.35
N LEU A 23 -1.10 11.22 3.53
CA LEU A 23 -2.11 10.30 2.96
C LEU A 23 -2.92 9.57 4.04
N PRO A 24 -2.31 8.91 5.04
CA PRO A 24 -3.10 8.25 6.09
C PRO A 24 -3.84 9.23 7.01
N LEU A 25 -3.34 10.45 7.21
CA LEU A 25 -4.02 11.46 8.03
C LEU A 25 -5.34 11.94 7.41
N PHE A 26 -5.55 11.71 6.10
CA PHE A 26 -6.83 11.92 5.44
C PHE A 26 -8.01 11.29 6.20
N PHE A 27 -7.83 10.11 6.79
CA PHE A 27 -8.91 9.41 7.51
C PHE A 27 -9.30 10.08 8.83
N VAL A 28 -8.37 10.79 9.47
CA VAL A 28 -8.67 11.64 10.63
C VAL A 28 -9.39 12.89 10.17
N LEU A 29 -8.90 13.54 9.10
CA LEU A 29 -9.52 14.74 8.55
C LEU A 29 -10.96 14.49 8.08
N GLN A 30 -11.21 13.36 7.43
CA GLN A 30 -12.54 12.95 7.02
C GLN A 30 -13.46 12.63 8.20
N ALA A 31 -12.91 12.20 9.34
CA ALA A 31 -13.69 11.96 10.54
C ALA A 31 -14.17 13.25 11.21
N LEU A 32 -13.40 14.33 11.18
CA LEU A 32 -13.73 15.58 11.89
C LEU A 32 -15.11 16.18 11.56
N PRO A 33 -15.55 16.27 10.29
CA PRO A 33 -16.90 16.77 9.96
C PRO A 33 -18.04 15.99 10.63
N SER A 34 -17.84 14.70 10.93
CA SER A 34 -18.88 13.89 11.56
C SER A 34 -19.21 14.32 12.98
N LEU A 35 -18.33 15.08 13.66
CA LEU A 35 -18.62 15.69 14.96
C LEU A 35 -19.77 16.71 14.91
N TRP A 36 -20.01 17.32 13.76
CA TRP A 36 -21.03 18.36 13.56
C TRP A 36 -22.22 17.86 12.74
N LEU A 37 -21.97 16.91 11.84
CA LEU A 37 -22.95 16.46 10.85
C LEU A 37 -23.74 15.21 11.28
N MET A 38 -23.28 14.45 12.28
CA MET A 38 -24.00 13.24 12.69
C MET A 38 -25.25 13.57 13.52
N PRO A 39 -26.44 13.08 13.12
CA PRO A 39 -27.64 13.21 13.94
C PRO A 39 -27.48 12.50 15.29
N ALA A 40 -27.99 13.12 16.36
CA ALA A 40 -28.04 12.53 17.69
C ALA A 40 -28.93 11.28 17.66
N GLY A 41 -28.31 10.10 17.58
CA GLY A 41 -29.01 8.81 17.49
C GLY A 41 -28.37 7.81 16.53
N VAL A 42 -27.44 8.25 15.67
CA VAL A 42 -26.69 7.33 14.80
C VAL A 42 -25.66 6.57 15.64
N VAL A 43 -25.82 5.26 15.72
CA VAL A 43 -24.87 4.36 16.37
C VAL A 43 -23.77 3.99 15.39
N ARG A 44 -22.52 4.26 15.76
CA ARG A 44 -21.34 3.90 14.98
C ARG A 44 -20.40 3.07 15.83
N LYS A 45 -20.08 1.87 15.33
CA LYS A 45 -19.17 0.90 15.94
C LYS A 45 -17.80 0.94 15.27
N TRP A 46 -16.81 0.33 15.91
CA TRP A 46 -15.44 0.18 15.37
C TRP A 46 -15.40 -0.49 14.00
N GLU A 47 -16.28 -1.46 13.76
CA GLU A 47 -16.36 -2.18 12.49
C GLU A 47 -16.60 -1.21 11.32
N ASN A 48 -17.50 -0.24 11.49
CA ASN A 48 -17.81 0.77 10.46
C ASN A 48 -16.57 1.62 10.12
N VAL A 49 -15.76 1.97 11.12
CA VAL A 49 -14.56 2.79 10.95
C VAL A 49 -13.47 2.00 10.23
N ILE A 50 -13.15 0.82 10.75
CA ILE A 50 -12.07 -0.02 10.23
C ILE A 50 -12.41 -0.46 8.81
N SER A 51 -13.66 -0.82 8.54
CA SER A 51 -14.13 -1.17 7.21
C SER A 51 -13.96 -0.06 6.20
N MET A 52 -14.39 1.15 6.57
CA MET A 52 -14.25 2.33 5.72
C MET A 52 -12.77 2.64 5.44
N VAL A 53 -11.93 2.65 6.49
CA VAL A 53 -10.51 2.98 6.37
C VAL A 53 -9.78 1.95 5.51
N PHE A 54 -9.87 0.66 5.84
CA PHE A 54 -9.09 -0.37 5.15
C PHE A 54 -9.64 -0.73 3.78
N ASN A 55 -10.94 -0.59 3.51
CA ASN A 55 -11.45 -0.67 2.15
C ASN A 55 -10.83 0.41 1.28
N LEU A 56 -10.98 1.69 1.66
CA LEU A 56 -10.44 2.79 0.87
C LEU A 56 -8.91 2.72 0.77
N TRP A 57 -8.25 2.30 1.85
CA TRP A 57 -6.80 2.12 1.87
C TRP A 57 -6.34 1.09 0.84
N THR A 58 -6.92 -0.11 0.89
CA THR A 58 -6.48 -1.25 0.06
C THR A 58 -6.91 -1.11 -1.39
N VAL A 59 -8.10 -0.57 -1.64
CA VAL A 59 -8.68 -0.44 -2.98
C VAL A 59 -8.11 0.74 -3.74
N ALA A 60 -7.89 1.90 -3.10
CA ALA A 60 -7.50 3.13 -3.80
C ALA A 60 -6.10 3.62 -3.40
N PHE A 61 -5.85 3.80 -2.11
CA PHE A 61 -4.60 4.44 -1.66
C PHE A 61 -3.36 3.56 -1.92
N LEU A 62 -3.46 2.24 -1.81
CA LEU A 62 -2.34 1.37 -2.16
C LEU A 62 -1.99 1.43 -3.66
N PRO A 63 -2.91 1.17 -4.61
CA PRO A 63 -2.57 1.23 -6.03
C PRO A 63 -2.07 2.59 -6.49
N PHE A 64 -2.70 3.69 -6.08
CA PHE A 64 -2.29 5.04 -6.50
C PHE A 64 -1.13 5.60 -5.70
N GLY A 65 -1.10 5.36 -4.39
CA GLY A 65 -0.05 5.84 -3.51
C GLY A 65 1.30 5.22 -3.83
N ILE A 66 1.33 3.92 -4.13
CA ILE A 66 2.57 3.25 -4.59
C ILE A 66 2.98 3.77 -5.96
N ALA A 67 2.03 4.08 -6.86
CA ALA A 67 2.33 4.54 -8.22
C ALA A 67 2.93 5.93 -8.19
N LEU A 68 2.35 6.80 -7.35
CA LEU A 68 2.86 8.13 -7.09
C LEU A 68 4.24 8.06 -6.42
N LEU A 69 4.40 7.23 -5.41
CA LEU A 69 5.68 7.04 -4.72
C LEU A 69 6.76 6.56 -5.68
N ALA A 70 6.46 5.55 -6.51
CA ALA A 70 7.33 5.02 -7.55
C ALA A 70 7.79 6.12 -8.51
N TYR A 71 6.85 6.95 -8.98
CA TYR A 71 7.18 8.08 -9.84
C TYR A 71 8.04 9.13 -9.13
N LEU A 72 7.75 9.48 -7.89
CA LEU A 72 8.55 10.45 -7.13
C LEU A 72 9.99 9.94 -6.89
N VAL A 73 10.15 8.64 -6.63
CA VAL A 73 11.46 7.97 -6.50
C VAL A 73 12.25 8.07 -7.80
N ASP A 74 11.62 7.78 -8.94
CA ASP A 74 12.26 7.91 -10.26
C ASP A 74 12.55 9.38 -10.62
N LEU A 75 11.63 10.30 -10.34
CA LEU A 75 11.82 11.73 -10.58
C LEU A 75 12.99 12.30 -9.78
N GLN A 76 13.15 11.88 -8.53
CA GLN A 76 14.27 12.28 -7.69
C GLN A 76 15.60 11.78 -8.27
N GLU A 77 15.61 10.57 -8.83
CA GLU A 77 16.80 10.03 -9.50
C GLU A 77 17.15 10.79 -10.78
N LYS A 78 16.14 11.16 -11.57
CA LYS A 78 16.30 12.02 -12.75
C LYS A 78 16.89 13.37 -12.38
N ARG A 79 16.45 13.98 -11.28
CA ARG A 79 16.98 15.25 -10.76
C ARG A 79 18.40 15.12 -10.20
N ALA A 80 18.76 14.00 -9.61
CA ALA A 80 20.07 13.75 -9.01
C ALA A 80 21.18 13.42 -10.05
N GLY A 81 20.93 13.66 -11.33
CA GLY A 81 21.90 13.41 -12.41
C GLY A 81 21.49 12.27 -13.36
N ASN A 82 20.20 11.92 -13.43
CA ASN A 82 19.61 11.02 -14.43
C ASN A 82 20.40 9.74 -14.65
N TYR A 83 20.65 9.00 -13.56
CA TYR A 83 21.38 7.74 -13.60
C TYR A 83 22.83 7.85 -14.17
N ARG A 84 23.38 9.06 -14.36
CA ARG A 84 24.77 9.25 -14.83
C ARG A 84 25.80 8.92 -13.76
N GLY A 85 25.49 9.21 -12.49
CA GLY A 85 26.32 8.80 -11.35
C GLY A 85 26.47 7.28 -11.22
N LEU A 86 25.54 6.52 -11.81
CA LEU A 86 25.56 5.06 -11.93
C LEU A 86 26.63 4.54 -12.90
N ARG A 87 26.93 5.31 -13.96
CA ARG A 87 27.98 4.99 -14.93
C ARG A 87 29.38 5.31 -14.40
N VAL A 88 29.47 6.22 -13.43
CA VAL A 88 30.74 6.66 -12.82
C VAL A 88 31.06 5.90 -11.53
N ARG A 89 30.04 5.42 -10.79
CA ARG A 89 30.24 4.59 -9.60
C ARG A 89 30.43 3.13 -9.99
N ALA A 90 31.37 2.45 -9.33
CA ALA A 90 31.60 1.00 -9.46
C ALA A 90 30.50 0.13 -8.77
N CYS A 91 29.23 0.53 -8.86
CA CYS A 91 28.10 -0.19 -8.26
C CYS A 91 27.23 -0.80 -9.37
N ALA A 92 26.94 -2.10 -9.26
CA ALA A 92 26.05 -2.77 -10.20
C ALA A 92 24.62 -2.16 -10.17
N PRO A 93 24.00 -1.85 -11.33
CA PRO A 93 22.68 -1.20 -11.40
C PRO A 93 21.57 -1.93 -10.65
N TRP A 94 21.59 -3.26 -10.67
CA TRP A 94 20.61 -4.08 -9.96
C TRP A 94 20.62 -3.82 -8.45
N ARG A 95 21.79 -3.51 -7.84
CA ARG A 95 21.89 -3.22 -6.40
C ARG A 95 21.17 -1.94 -6.03
N LEU A 96 21.30 -0.90 -6.86
CA LEU A 96 20.59 0.36 -6.65
C LEU A 96 19.09 0.21 -6.84
N TRP A 97 18.67 -0.63 -7.78
CA TRP A 97 17.26 -0.96 -7.95
C TRP A 97 16.68 -1.62 -6.70
N ILE A 98 17.37 -2.62 -6.15
CA ILE A 98 16.97 -3.28 -4.90
C ILE A 98 16.98 -2.30 -3.73
N ASP A 99 17.98 -1.41 -3.63
CA ASP A 99 17.99 -0.36 -2.60
C ASP A 99 16.73 0.53 -2.70
N LYS A 100 16.30 0.92 -3.91
CA LYS A 100 15.05 1.69 -4.13
C LYS A 100 13.82 0.93 -3.67
N VAL A 101 13.69 -0.34 -4.03
CA VAL A 101 12.57 -1.21 -3.61
C VAL A 101 12.53 -1.32 -2.08
N LEU A 102 13.68 -1.50 -1.42
CA LEU A 102 13.78 -1.55 0.03
C LEU A 102 13.39 -0.22 0.69
N VAL A 103 13.88 0.91 0.18
CA VAL A 103 13.49 2.24 0.70
C VAL A 103 11.99 2.47 0.56
N MET A 104 11.40 2.15 -0.58
CA MET A 104 9.95 2.24 -0.78
C MET A 104 9.18 1.33 0.19
N SER A 105 9.69 0.14 0.48
CA SER A 105 9.09 -0.79 1.44
C SER A 105 9.11 -0.23 2.87
N ILE A 106 10.21 0.42 3.26
CA ILE A 106 10.34 1.12 4.55
C ILE A 106 9.39 2.31 4.63
N PHE A 107 9.30 3.10 3.57
CA PHE A 107 8.36 4.22 3.49
C PHE A 107 6.91 3.77 3.64
N LEU A 108 6.54 2.68 2.96
CA LEU A 108 5.21 2.12 3.08
C LEU A 108 4.94 1.54 4.49
N LEU A 109 5.97 0.99 5.15
CA LEU A 109 5.86 0.56 6.55
C LEU A 109 5.57 1.76 7.47
N VAL A 110 6.31 2.86 7.32
CA VAL A 110 6.08 4.10 8.09
C VAL A 110 4.68 4.64 7.85
N THR A 111 4.26 4.73 6.59
CA THR A 111 2.90 5.12 6.21
C THR A 111 1.83 4.21 6.83
N SER A 112 2.09 2.91 6.91
CA SER A 112 1.17 1.94 7.53
C SER A 112 1.10 2.10 9.05
N MET A 113 2.19 2.50 9.71
CA MET A 113 2.17 2.86 11.14
C MET A 113 1.40 4.17 11.38
N VAL A 114 1.54 5.16 10.49
CA VAL A 114 0.74 6.39 10.56
C VAL A 114 -0.75 6.06 10.33
N LEU A 115 -1.07 5.14 9.40
CA LEU A 115 -2.44 4.65 9.20
C LEU A 115 -3.02 3.99 10.45
N LEU A 116 -2.24 3.19 11.17
CA LEU A 116 -2.66 2.59 12.43
C LEU A 116 -3.12 3.68 13.41
N ILE A 117 -2.27 4.69 13.61
CA ILE A 117 -2.54 5.82 14.51
C ILE A 117 -3.78 6.60 14.02
N ALA A 118 -3.83 6.91 12.73
CA ALA A 118 -4.94 7.63 12.10
C ALA A 118 -6.27 6.88 12.24
N THR A 119 -6.27 5.55 12.11
CA THR A 119 -7.46 4.70 12.27
C THR A 119 -7.99 4.76 13.70
N ILE A 120 -7.09 4.69 14.69
CA ILE A 120 -7.46 4.79 16.11
C ILE A 120 -8.06 6.17 16.40
N PHE A 121 -7.42 7.26 15.96
CA PHE A 121 -7.96 8.61 16.16
C PHE A 121 -9.30 8.81 15.44
N SER A 122 -9.42 8.36 14.19
CA SER A 122 -10.68 8.39 13.44
C SER A 122 -11.79 7.62 14.18
N GLY A 123 -11.46 6.46 14.76
CA GLY A 123 -12.40 5.70 15.59
C GLY A 123 -12.78 6.43 16.87
N LEU A 124 -11.83 6.97 17.62
CA LEU A 124 -12.11 7.73 18.84
C LEU A 124 -12.94 9.00 18.60
N ILE A 125 -12.86 9.58 17.40
CA ILE A 125 -13.68 10.73 16.99
C ILE A 125 -15.11 10.29 16.66
N THR A 126 -15.28 9.15 15.98
CA THR A 126 -16.55 8.79 15.31
C THR A 126 -17.36 7.67 15.95
N VAL A 127 -16.74 6.82 16.77
CA VAL A 127 -17.41 5.69 17.44
C VAL A 127 -18.21 6.20 18.63
N THR A 128 -19.50 5.88 18.65
CA THR A 128 -20.43 6.27 19.71
C THR A 128 -20.66 5.13 20.70
N GLU A 129 -20.71 3.88 20.24
CA GLU A 129 -20.90 2.70 21.07
C GLU A 129 -19.59 1.91 21.21
N GLY A 130 -19.20 1.57 22.44
CA GLY A 130 -17.96 0.83 22.69
C GLY A 130 -16.69 1.63 22.33
N LYS A 131 -16.73 2.96 22.47
CA LYS A 131 -15.64 3.88 22.09
C LYS A 131 -14.25 3.45 22.60
N TRP A 132 -14.17 2.96 23.83
CA TRP A 132 -12.90 2.53 24.44
C TRP A 132 -12.54 1.06 24.17
N ALA A 133 -13.44 0.27 23.57
CA ALA A 133 -13.22 -1.12 23.20
C ALA A 133 -12.52 -1.22 21.83
N ILE A 134 -11.30 -0.68 21.74
CA ILE A 134 -10.51 -0.66 20.50
C ILE A 134 -10.15 -2.11 20.09
N PRO A 135 -10.51 -2.57 18.89
CA PRO A 135 -10.19 -3.92 18.42
C PRO A 135 -8.75 -3.97 17.88
N TRP A 136 -7.77 -3.92 18.78
CA TRP A 136 -6.35 -3.86 18.46
C TRP A 136 -5.89 -4.96 17.51
N SER A 137 -6.34 -6.20 17.71
CA SER A 137 -5.97 -7.35 16.89
C SER A 137 -6.38 -7.18 15.43
N LYS A 138 -7.64 -6.79 15.17
CA LYS A 138 -8.16 -6.54 13.82
C LYS A 138 -7.38 -5.43 13.11
N ILE A 139 -7.11 -4.32 13.82
CA ILE A 139 -6.37 -3.19 13.24
C ILE A 139 -4.93 -3.59 12.93
N LEU A 140 -4.22 -4.22 13.87
CA LEU A 140 -2.82 -4.63 13.68
C LEU A 140 -2.69 -5.64 12.53
N LEU A 141 -3.58 -6.62 12.44
CA LEU A 141 -3.61 -7.57 11.34
C LEU A 141 -3.88 -6.86 10.01
N ALA A 142 -4.88 -5.98 9.94
CA ALA A 142 -5.20 -5.25 8.72
C ALA A 142 -4.02 -4.39 8.23
N VAL A 143 -3.35 -3.67 9.15
CA VAL A 143 -2.14 -2.88 8.85
C VAL A 143 -1.03 -3.79 8.32
N PHE A 144 -0.73 -4.88 9.04
CA PHE A 144 0.33 -5.82 8.65
C PHE A 144 0.08 -6.42 7.27
N PHE A 145 -1.11 -6.96 7.02
CA PHE A 145 -1.45 -7.58 5.74
C PHE A 145 -1.50 -6.55 4.60
N SER A 146 -2.00 -5.34 4.86
CA SER A 146 -2.02 -4.27 3.84
C SER A 146 -0.60 -3.87 3.41
N TRP A 147 0.32 -3.73 4.37
CA TRP A 147 1.74 -3.46 4.10
C TRP A 147 2.43 -4.66 3.43
N PHE A 148 2.21 -5.87 3.93
CA PHE A 148 2.93 -7.04 3.45
C PHE A 148 2.53 -7.42 2.01
N THR A 149 1.22 -7.39 1.72
CA THR A 149 0.72 -7.70 0.37
C THR A 149 1.15 -6.65 -0.67
N SER A 150 1.36 -5.41 -0.26
CA SER A 150 1.79 -4.33 -1.16
C SER A 150 3.28 -4.37 -1.51
N LEU A 151 4.10 -5.18 -0.82
CA LEU A 151 5.51 -5.37 -1.18
C LEU A 151 5.68 -5.86 -2.64
N ALA A 152 4.74 -6.65 -3.15
CA ALA A 152 4.77 -7.14 -4.52
C ALA A 152 4.44 -6.06 -5.56
N LEU A 153 3.68 -5.04 -5.16
CA LEU A 153 3.27 -3.93 -6.03
C LEU A 153 4.41 -2.93 -6.25
N ILE A 154 5.28 -2.75 -5.25
CA ILE A 154 6.39 -1.79 -5.27
C ILE A 154 7.31 -1.96 -6.49
N PRO A 155 7.98 -3.12 -6.69
CA PRO A 155 8.92 -3.26 -7.81
C PRO A 155 8.23 -3.18 -9.17
N LEU A 156 6.98 -3.65 -9.25
CA LEU A 156 6.17 -3.58 -10.46
C LEU A 156 5.92 -2.13 -10.85
N GLN A 157 5.36 -1.32 -9.94
CA GLN A 157 4.99 0.06 -10.23
C GLN A 157 6.21 0.96 -10.39
N LEU A 158 7.29 0.70 -9.64
CA LEU A 158 8.59 1.37 -9.84
C LEU A 158 9.13 1.13 -11.25
N TRP A 159 9.06 -0.11 -11.75
CA TRP A 159 9.53 -0.45 -13.09
C TRP A 159 8.78 0.33 -14.18
N ILE A 160 7.45 0.41 -14.09
CA ILE A 160 6.65 1.13 -15.09
C ILE A 160 6.87 2.63 -15.01
N ALA A 161 6.96 3.19 -13.79
CA ALA A 161 7.23 4.60 -13.60
C ALA A 161 8.60 4.98 -14.18
N ALA A 162 9.63 4.17 -13.95
CA ALA A 162 10.95 4.36 -14.56
C ALA A 162 10.92 4.18 -16.09
N TRP A 163 10.08 3.28 -16.60
CA TRP A 163 9.99 3.01 -18.03
C TRP A 163 9.27 4.13 -18.81
N LYS A 164 8.02 4.40 -18.43
CA LYS A 164 7.06 5.21 -19.20
C LYS A 164 6.55 6.45 -18.44
N GLY A 165 7.08 6.72 -17.24
CA GLY A 165 6.75 7.91 -16.45
C GLY A 165 5.44 7.81 -15.67
N MET A 166 5.00 8.96 -15.15
CA MET A 166 3.88 9.07 -14.20
C MET A 166 2.56 8.49 -14.73
N PHE A 167 2.14 8.87 -15.93
CA PHE A 167 0.83 8.48 -16.47
C PHE A 167 0.72 6.97 -16.67
N ALA A 168 1.78 6.30 -17.10
CA ALA A 168 1.79 4.84 -17.22
C ALA A 168 1.75 4.16 -15.85
N GLY A 169 2.49 4.67 -14.86
CA GLY A 169 2.45 4.16 -13.50
C GLY A 169 1.05 4.29 -12.88
N MET A 170 0.44 5.48 -12.99
CA MET A 170 -0.92 5.75 -12.52
C MET A 170 -1.96 4.91 -13.27
N GLY A 171 -1.83 4.78 -14.58
CA GLY A 171 -2.70 3.93 -15.40
C GLY A 171 -2.65 2.47 -14.98
N MET A 172 -1.46 1.96 -14.63
CA MET A 172 -1.37 0.61 -14.07
C MET A 172 -1.94 0.52 -12.65
N GLY A 173 -1.75 1.54 -11.81
CA GLY A 173 -2.42 1.63 -10.52
C GLY A 173 -3.94 1.54 -10.66
N PHE A 174 -4.53 2.27 -11.62
CA PHE A 174 -5.96 2.24 -11.92
C PHE A 174 -6.43 0.87 -12.44
N ALA A 175 -5.73 0.29 -13.42
CA ALA A 175 -6.04 -1.05 -13.91
C ALA A 175 -5.91 -2.12 -12.80
N GLY A 176 -4.91 -1.96 -11.93
CA GLY A 176 -4.71 -2.73 -10.73
C GLY A 176 -5.87 -2.63 -9.75
N MET A 177 -6.35 -1.41 -9.45
CA MET A 177 -7.54 -1.18 -8.63
C MET A 177 -8.77 -1.90 -9.20
N VAL A 178 -9.09 -1.69 -10.49
CA VAL A 178 -10.27 -2.30 -11.12
C VAL A 178 -10.17 -3.83 -11.11
N SER A 179 -9.02 -4.39 -11.49
CA SER A 179 -8.80 -5.83 -11.45
C SER A 179 -8.81 -6.38 -10.02
N GLY A 180 -8.26 -5.64 -9.06
CA GLY A 180 -8.24 -6.01 -7.65
C GLY A 180 -9.66 -6.20 -7.11
N ILE A 181 -10.52 -5.21 -7.30
CA ILE A 181 -11.94 -5.27 -6.90
C ILE A 181 -12.64 -6.45 -7.60
N ALA A 182 -12.46 -6.58 -8.92
CA ALA A 182 -13.16 -7.59 -9.72
C ALA A 182 -12.76 -9.03 -9.38
N LEU A 183 -11.51 -9.24 -8.94
CA LEU A 183 -10.95 -10.56 -8.67
C LEU A 183 -10.95 -10.96 -7.20
N ALA A 184 -10.98 -10.01 -6.27
CA ALA A 184 -10.86 -10.28 -4.83
C ALA A 184 -11.94 -11.23 -4.29
N ALA A 185 -13.16 -11.19 -4.82
CA ALA A 185 -14.24 -12.10 -4.39
C ALA A 185 -14.21 -13.47 -5.10
N LYS A 186 -13.36 -13.65 -6.12
CA LYS A 186 -13.42 -14.81 -7.02
C LYS A 186 -12.34 -15.85 -6.66
N PRO A 187 -12.51 -17.13 -7.03
CA PRO A 187 -11.51 -18.18 -6.75
C PRO A 187 -10.12 -17.87 -7.32
N PHE A 188 -10.06 -17.07 -8.38
CA PHE A 188 -8.84 -16.67 -9.09
C PHE A 188 -8.22 -15.35 -8.58
N TRP A 189 -8.55 -14.95 -7.35
CA TRP A 189 -7.96 -13.78 -6.67
C TRP A 189 -6.43 -13.79 -6.66
N TYR A 190 -5.81 -14.98 -6.65
CA TYR A 190 -4.35 -15.13 -6.61
C TYR A 190 -3.65 -14.60 -7.88
N LEU A 191 -4.36 -14.41 -9.00
CA LEU A 191 -3.77 -13.92 -10.26
C LEU A 191 -3.44 -12.43 -10.26
N SER A 192 -4.10 -11.62 -9.44
CA SER A 192 -3.85 -10.17 -9.38
C SER A 192 -3.23 -9.78 -8.03
N PRO A 193 -2.00 -9.23 -8.04
CA PRO A 193 -1.37 -8.69 -6.83
C PRO A 193 -2.20 -7.62 -6.10
N TRP A 194 -3.02 -6.87 -6.85
CA TRP A 194 -3.91 -5.86 -6.27
C TRP A 194 -5.15 -6.46 -5.58
N ALA A 195 -5.52 -7.71 -5.91
CA ALA A 195 -6.62 -8.40 -5.25
C ALA A 195 -6.21 -8.99 -3.89
N TRP A 196 -4.92 -9.24 -3.65
CA TRP A 196 -4.47 -9.93 -2.45
C TRP A 196 -4.81 -9.16 -1.18
N SER A 197 -4.47 -7.87 -1.13
CA SER A 197 -4.78 -7.04 0.04
C SER A 197 -6.28 -7.04 0.35
N ILE A 198 -7.10 -6.86 -0.68
CA ILE A 198 -8.57 -6.83 -0.58
C ILE A 198 -9.10 -8.19 -0.10
N ARG A 199 -8.64 -9.30 -0.67
CA ARG A 199 -9.04 -10.67 -0.26
C ARG A 199 -8.67 -10.96 1.18
N MET A 200 -7.50 -10.52 1.65
CA MET A 200 -7.06 -10.73 3.04
C MET A 200 -7.85 -9.87 4.03
N MET A 201 -8.35 -8.69 3.63
CA MET A 201 -9.23 -7.89 4.48
C MET A 201 -10.57 -8.58 4.75
N CYS A 202 -11.05 -9.46 3.85
CA CYS A 202 -12.32 -10.16 4.02
C CYS A 202 -12.40 -10.98 5.31
N PRO A 203 -11.53 -11.97 5.57
CA PRO A 203 -11.56 -12.73 6.82
C PRO A 203 -11.10 -11.91 8.05
N ILE A 204 -10.24 -10.92 7.88
CA ILE A 204 -9.72 -10.11 9.02
C ILE A 204 -10.78 -9.16 9.56
N LEU A 205 -11.53 -8.51 8.66
CA LEU A 205 -12.46 -7.44 8.99
C LEU A 205 -13.94 -7.82 8.84
N GLN A 206 -14.23 -9.03 8.31
CA GLN A 206 -15.57 -9.45 7.91
C GLN A 206 -16.20 -8.49 6.88
N LEU A 207 -15.35 -7.99 5.98
CA LEU A 207 -15.71 -7.01 4.95
C LEU A 207 -15.70 -7.62 3.54
N ASN A 208 -16.77 -7.39 2.79
CA ASN A 208 -16.86 -7.77 1.40
C ASN A 208 -15.96 -6.83 0.56
N PRO A 209 -15.35 -7.28 -0.56
CA PRO A 209 -14.56 -6.41 -1.44
C PRO A 209 -15.26 -5.12 -1.91
N ASN A 210 -16.59 -5.07 -1.90
CA ASN A 210 -17.37 -3.86 -2.20
C ASN A 210 -17.48 -2.86 -1.03
N GLY A 211 -17.04 -3.23 0.17
CA GLY A 211 -17.07 -2.40 1.37
C GLY A 211 -18.21 -2.63 2.35
N VAL A 212 -19.10 -3.55 2.04
CA VAL A 212 -20.24 -3.90 2.90
C VAL A 212 -19.82 -4.99 3.88
N MET A 213 -20.37 -4.97 5.10
CA MET A 213 -20.17 -6.06 6.07
C MET A 213 -20.74 -7.37 5.53
N MET A 214 -20.02 -8.47 5.75
CA MET A 214 -20.44 -9.80 5.32
C MET A 214 -21.29 -10.49 6.38
N ASP A 215 -22.25 -11.30 5.93
CA ASP A 215 -22.95 -12.25 6.78
C ASP A 215 -21.98 -13.34 7.27
N ALA A 216 -22.23 -13.87 8.47
CA ALA A 216 -21.34 -14.81 9.16
C ALA A 216 -21.07 -16.13 8.40
N SER A 217 -21.87 -16.46 7.39
CA SER A 217 -21.75 -17.69 6.59
C SER A 217 -21.10 -17.48 5.21
N ASP A 218 -20.56 -16.30 4.92
CA ASP A 218 -19.95 -16.02 3.61
C ASP A 218 -18.61 -16.78 3.44
N VAL A 219 -18.45 -17.44 2.29
CA VAL A 219 -17.23 -18.16 1.86
C VAL A 219 -15.99 -17.25 1.92
N LEU A 220 -16.20 -15.94 1.78
CA LEU A 220 -15.12 -14.95 1.84
C LEU A 220 -14.52 -14.77 3.25
N GLN A 221 -15.16 -15.27 4.32
CA GLN A 221 -14.62 -15.25 5.68
C GLN A 221 -13.60 -16.34 5.97
N ASP A 222 -13.34 -17.26 5.03
CA ASP A 222 -12.36 -18.31 5.23
C ASP A 222 -10.95 -17.74 5.44
N SER A 223 -10.42 -17.94 6.66
CA SER A 223 -9.09 -17.48 7.06
C SER A 223 -7.96 -18.33 6.49
N SER A 224 -8.26 -19.47 5.86
CA SER A 224 -7.28 -20.32 5.18
C SER A 224 -6.52 -19.58 4.08
N VAL A 225 -7.11 -18.51 3.52
CA VAL A 225 -6.50 -17.69 2.46
C VAL A 225 -5.32 -16.83 2.95
N LEU A 226 -5.22 -16.57 4.26
CA LEU A 226 -4.19 -15.69 4.84
C LEU A 226 -2.77 -16.20 4.58
N LEU A 227 -2.51 -17.48 4.84
CA LEU A 227 -1.19 -18.08 4.66
C LEU A 227 -0.78 -18.15 3.17
N PRO A 228 -1.60 -18.68 2.25
CA PRO A 228 -1.34 -18.61 0.81
C PRO A 228 -1.12 -17.18 0.33
N GLY A 229 -1.90 -16.21 0.82
CA GLY A 229 -1.75 -14.79 0.50
C GLY A 229 -0.38 -14.24 0.86
N LEU A 230 0.12 -14.57 2.05
CA LEU A 230 1.47 -14.19 2.49
C LEU A 230 2.55 -14.83 1.60
N LEU A 231 2.46 -16.14 1.35
CA LEU A 231 3.44 -16.85 0.54
C LEU A 231 3.48 -16.32 -0.90
N LEU A 232 2.31 -16.08 -1.49
CA LEU A 232 2.17 -15.46 -2.82
C LEU A 232 2.78 -14.05 -2.84
N SER A 233 2.46 -13.23 -1.84
CA SER A 233 2.98 -11.86 -1.75
C SER A 233 4.50 -11.84 -1.63
N LEU A 234 5.06 -12.71 -0.79
CA LEU A 234 6.50 -12.80 -0.57
C LEU A 234 7.21 -13.31 -1.83
N GLY A 235 6.74 -14.43 -2.40
CA GLY A 235 7.29 -15.01 -3.62
C GLY A 235 7.25 -14.04 -4.80
N ALA A 236 6.09 -13.40 -5.03
CA ALA A 236 5.94 -12.42 -6.09
C ALA A 236 6.80 -11.18 -5.87
N SER A 237 6.97 -10.72 -4.62
CA SER A 237 7.87 -9.59 -4.32
C SER A 237 9.30 -9.89 -4.78
N PHE A 238 9.84 -11.07 -4.48
CA PHE A 238 11.18 -11.47 -4.91
C PHE A 238 11.29 -11.63 -6.42
N VAL A 239 10.32 -12.33 -7.03
CA VAL A 239 10.31 -12.57 -8.49
C VAL A 239 10.23 -11.26 -9.26
N VAL A 240 9.27 -10.39 -8.92
CA VAL A 240 9.07 -9.11 -9.60
C VAL A 240 10.23 -8.15 -9.32
N ALA A 241 10.79 -8.13 -8.11
CA ALA A 241 11.99 -7.35 -7.82
C ALA A 241 13.21 -7.82 -8.65
N GLY A 242 13.40 -9.14 -8.80
CA GLY A 242 14.46 -9.71 -9.63
C GLY A 242 14.28 -9.38 -11.12
N ILE A 243 13.08 -9.58 -11.66
CA ILE A 243 12.76 -9.27 -13.06
C ILE A 243 12.92 -7.77 -13.34
N SER A 244 12.35 -6.91 -12.49
CA SER A 244 12.44 -5.46 -12.67
C SER A 244 13.89 -4.96 -12.58
N ALA A 245 14.69 -5.50 -11.65
CA ALA A 245 16.11 -5.18 -11.54
C ALA A 245 16.91 -5.59 -12.78
N PHE A 246 16.60 -6.77 -13.35
CA PHE A 246 17.23 -7.26 -14.57
C PHE A 246 16.87 -6.41 -15.79
N CYS A 247 15.58 -6.07 -15.96
CA CYS A 247 15.12 -5.18 -17.02
C CYS A 247 15.76 -3.79 -16.92
N PHE A 248 15.90 -3.27 -15.69
CA PHE A 248 16.58 -2.00 -15.43
C PHE A 248 18.06 -2.06 -15.82
N GLN A 249 18.77 -3.12 -15.41
CA GLN A 249 20.18 -3.30 -15.76
C GLN A 249 20.41 -3.33 -17.28
N ARG A 250 19.52 -3.98 -18.05
CA ARG A 250 19.64 -4.02 -19.51
C ARG A 250 19.42 -2.67 -20.18
N ARG A 251 18.56 -1.82 -19.62
CA ARG A 251 18.18 -0.54 -20.22
C ARG A 251 19.22 0.55 -20.01
N ASP A 252 19.74 0.68 -18.79
CA ASP A 252 20.58 1.85 -18.42
C ASP A 252 22.09 1.62 -18.59
N CYS A 253 22.51 0.37 -18.84
CA CYS A 253 23.88 0.02 -19.25
C CYS A 253 24.15 0.18 -20.75
N GLN A 254 23.17 0.58 -21.56
CA GLN A 254 23.33 0.95 -22.97
C GLN A 254 23.45 2.48 -23.10
#